data_AF-A0A3N5F2E1-F1
#
_entry.id   AF-A0A3N5F2E1-F1
#
_cell.length_a   1.000
_cell.length_b   1.000
_cell.length_c   1.000
_cell.angle_alpha   90.00
_cell.angle_beta   90.00
_cell.angle_gamma   90.00
#
_symmetry.space_group_name_H-M   'P 1'
#
loop_
_entity.id
_entity.type
_entity.pdbx_description
1 polymer ?
#
loop_
_entity_poly.entity_id
_entity_poly.type
_entity_poly.pdbx_seq_one_letter_code
_entity_poly.pdbx_strand_id
1 'polypeptide(L)' 'MSRAFVKDQDEDQGVDDIPDRVVSPHRNLVTAIGLAQIDDELRRSRDGLAAARSSADRAEVARHRRDLGDEVI' A
#
# COMPACT_ATOMS: atom_id res chain seq x y z
N MET A 1 -31.77 -18.11 5.56
CA MET A 1 -32.17 -16.72 5.31
C MET A 1 -31.30 -16.19 4.19
N SER A 2 -31.85 -15.99 2.99
CA SER A 2 -31.12 -15.49 1.83
C SER A 2 -31.04 -13.97 1.88
N ARG A 3 -29.83 -13.43 1.95
CA ARG A 3 -29.58 -11.99 1.76
C ARG A 3 -29.24 -11.78 0.29
N ALA A 4 -30.26 -11.63 -0.54
CA ALA A 4 -30.14 -11.17 -1.91
C ALA A 4 -30.22 -9.63 -1.92
N PHE A 5 -29.34 -9.00 -2.69
CA PHE A 5 -29.15 -7.55 -2.83
C PHE A 5 -28.41 -6.89 -1.66
N VAL A 6 -27.08 -7.11 -1.61
CA VAL A 6 -26.19 -6.08 -1.09
C VAL A 6 -25.98 -5.11 -2.24
N LYS A 7 -26.48 -3.89 -2.06
CA LYS A 7 -26.22 -2.74 -2.92
C LYS A 7 -24.72 -2.46 -2.80
N ASP A 8 -24.02 -2.33 -3.93
CA ASP A 8 -22.60 -1.95 -4.04
C ASP A 8 -22.35 -0.51 -3.50
N GLN A 9 -22.71 -0.28 -2.25
CA GLN A 9 -22.20 0.79 -1.40
C GLN A 9 -20.89 0.20 -0.84
N ASP A 10 -19.70 0.52 -1.31
CA ASP A 10 -19.25 1.64 -2.07
C ASP A 10 -17.97 1.18 -2.79
N GLU A 11 -17.90 1.31 -4.12
CA GLU A 11 -16.68 0.96 -4.88
C GLU A 11 -15.43 1.71 -4.36
N ASP A 12 -15.64 2.82 -3.63
CA ASP A 12 -14.62 3.62 -2.96
C ASP A 12 -14.26 3.19 -1.53
N GLN A 13 -15.12 2.48 -0.78
CA GLN A 13 -14.82 2.15 0.62
C GLN A 13 -13.76 1.07 0.77
N GLY A 14 -13.59 0.20 -0.22
CA GLY A 14 -12.54 -0.83 -0.19
C GLY A 14 -11.13 -0.29 -0.46
N VAL A 15 -11.01 0.93 -1.00
CA VAL A 15 -9.72 1.55 -1.32
C VAL A 15 -9.00 2.02 -0.07
N ASP A 16 -9.74 2.51 0.94
CA ASP A 16 -9.14 3.06 2.16
C ASP A 16 -8.87 1.99 3.23
N ASP A 17 -9.35 0.76 3.06
CA ASP A 17 -9.18 -0.37 4.01
C ASP A 17 -8.20 -1.42 3.48
N ILE A 18 -7.05 -0.99 2.96
CA ILE A 18 -6.00 -1.93 2.56
C ILE A 18 -5.24 -2.35 3.83
N PRO A 19 -5.27 -3.64 4.21
CA PRO A 19 -4.62 -4.09 5.44
C PRO A 19 -3.10 -4.03 5.32
N ASP A 20 -2.45 -3.80 6.46
CA ASP A 20 -1.01 -3.83 6.57
C ASP A 20 -0.40 -5.18 6.19
N ARG A 21 0.85 -5.13 5.75
CA ARG A 21 1.63 -6.35 5.50
C ARG A 21 2.02 -6.99 6.84
N VAL A 22 1.86 -8.30 6.93
CA VAL A 22 2.32 -9.07 8.09
C VAL A 22 3.83 -8.92 8.22
N VAL A 23 4.28 -8.43 9.37
CA VAL A 23 5.70 -8.31 9.70
C VAL A 23 6.23 -9.67 10.13
N SER A 24 7.31 -10.12 9.49
CA SER A 24 8.00 -11.36 9.87
C SER A 24 8.51 -11.26 11.32
N PRO A 25 8.28 -12.27 12.17
CA PRO A 25 8.80 -12.30 13.54
C PRO A 25 10.30 -12.65 13.59
N HIS A 26 10.91 -13.01 12.46
CA HIS A 26 12.31 -13.41 12.35
C HIS A 26 13.18 -12.25 11.88
N ARG A 27 14.50 -12.37 12.13
CA ARG A 27 15.48 -11.38 11.67
C ARG A 27 15.55 -11.38 10.14
N ASN A 28 15.26 -10.25 9.52
CA ASN A 28 15.42 -10.06 8.08
C ASN A 28 16.89 -9.78 7.77
N LEU A 29 17.61 -10.79 7.25
CA LEU A 29 18.99 -10.64 6.80
C LEU A 29 19.01 -10.19 5.35
N VAL A 30 19.71 -9.11 5.06
CA VAL A 30 19.81 -8.52 3.71
C VAL A 30 21.25 -8.52 3.23
N THR A 31 21.44 -8.82 1.94
CA THR A 31 22.72 -8.60 1.25
C THR A 31 22.82 -7.14 0.81
N ALA A 32 24.01 -6.69 0.41
CA ALA A 32 24.17 -5.34 -0.13
C ALA A 32 23.31 -5.09 -1.38
N ILE A 33 23.18 -6.10 -2.25
CA ILE A 33 22.30 -6.04 -3.44
C ILE A 33 20.83 -5.96 -3.01
N GLY A 34 20.44 -6.78 -2.02
CA GLY A 34 19.07 -6.74 -1.48
C GLY A 34 18.72 -5.40 -0.86
N LEU A 35 19.68 -4.76 -0.16
CA LEU A 35 19.49 -3.42 0.38
C LEU A 35 19.26 -2.38 -0.73
N ALA A 36 20.07 -2.41 -1.79
CA ALA A 36 19.89 -1.51 -2.93
C ALA A 36 18.51 -1.68 -3.61
N GLN A 37 18.02 -2.92 -3.71
CA GLN A 37 16.68 -3.20 -4.24
C GLN A 37 15.56 -2.63 -3.36
N ILE A 38 15.72 -2.71 -2.04
CA ILE A 38 14.78 -2.11 -1.08
C ILE A 38 14.77 -0.59 -1.23
N ASP A 39 15.94 0.05 -1.33
CA ASP A 39 16.03 1.51 -1.52
C ASP A 39 15.40 1.96 -2.85
N ASP A 40 15.59 1.20 -3.92
CA ASP A 40 14.97 1.48 -5.22
C ASP A 40 13.44 1.28 -5.19
N GLU A 41 12.93 0.27 -4.49
CA GLU A 41 11.49 0.09 -4.27
C GLU A 41 10.89 1.24 -3.46
N LEU A 42 11.60 1.69 -2.42
CA LEU A 42 11.17 2.80 -1.59
C LEU A 42 11.10 4.09 -2.40
N ARG A 43 12.07 4.32 -3.31
CA ARG A 43 12.03 5.45 -4.25
C ARG A 43 10.82 5.34 -5.19
N ARG A 44 10.63 4.17 -5.82
CA ARG A 44 9.49 3.92 -6.73
C ARG A 44 8.15 4.15 -6.05
N SER A 45 7.98 3.69 -4.81
CA SER A 45 6.73 3.90 -4.06
C SER A 45 6.48 5.36 -3.71
N ARG A 46 7.53 6.14 -3.39
CA ARG A 46 7.40 7.60 -3.15
C ARG A 46 7.02 8.35 -4.43
N ASP A 47 7.68 8.03 -5.53
CA ASP A 47 7.40 8.66 -6.83
C ASP A 47 5.99 8.29 -7.31
N GLY A 48 5.60 7.02 -7.13
CA GLY A 48 4.24 6.53 -7.41
C GLY A 48 3.18 7.22 -6.57
N LEU A 49 3.42 7.40 -5.25
CA LEU A 49 2.52 8.15 -4.38
C LEU A 49 2.35 9.61 -4.85
N ALA A 50 3.45 10.27 -5.24
CA ALA A 50 3.40 11.64 -5.74
C ALA A 50 2.59 11.73 -7.06
N ALA A 51 2.81 10.80 -7.98
CA ALA A 51 2.05 10.71 -9.22
C ALA A 51 0.56 10.44 -8.97
N ALA A 52 0.23 9.46 -8.12
CA ALA A 52 -1.14 9.10 -7.77
C ALA A 52 -1.89 10.26 -7.08
N ARG A 53 -1.21 11.02 -6.21
CA ARG A 53 -1.76 12.25 -5.63
C ARG A 53 -2.06 13.30 -6.70
N SER A 54 -1.18 13.47 -7.68
CA SER A 54 -1.39 14.41 -8.79
C SER A 54 -2.53 14.00 -9.71
N SER A 55 -2.78 12.71 -9.90
CA SER A 55 -3.87 12.18 -10.72
C SER A 55 -5.17 11.95 -9.94
N ALA A 56 -5.18 12.22 -8.63
CA ALA A 56 -6.28 11.91 -7.71
C ALA A 56 -6.72 10.43 -7.72
N ASP A 57 -5.79 9.51 -8.03
CA ASP A 57 -6.04 8.07 -8.00
C ASP A 57 -5.95 7.56 -6.55
N ARG A 58 -7.10 7.48 -5.89
CA ARG A 58 -7.17 7.06 -4.48
C ARG A 58 -6.68 5.63 -4.27
N ALA A 59 -6.89 4.73 -5.23
CA ALA A 59 -6.49 3.33 -5.12
C ALA A 59 -4.97 3.19 -5.09
N GLU A 60 -4.28 3.89 -6.00
CA GLU A 60 -2.82 3.90 -6.01
C GLU A 60 -2.24 4.69 -4.83
N VAL A 61 -2.90 5.75 -4.36
CA VAL A 61 -2.51 6.45 -3.13
C VAL A 61 -2.54 5.50 -1.92
N ALA A 62 -3.62 4.74 -1.75
CA ALA A 62 -3.75 3.80 -0.64
C ALA A 62 -2.71 2.67 -0.71
N ARG A 63 -2.45 2.12 -1.90
CA ARG A 63 -1.42 1.08 -2.11
C ARG A 63 -0.02 1.58 -1.76
N HIS A 64 0.36 2.73 -2.28
CA HIS A 64 1.68 3.29 -2.04
C HIS A 64 1.86 3.75 -0.59
N ARG A 65 0.80 4.24 0.08
CA ARG A 65 0.84 4.54 1.53
C ARG A 65 1.12 3.31 2.37
N ARG A 66 0.35 2.23 2.18
CA ARG A 66 0.59 0.96 2.89
C ARG A 66 2.01 0.46 2.66
N ASP A 67 2.49 0.49 1.42
CA ASP A 67 3.82 -0.04 1.08
C ASP A 67 4.98 0.81 1.64
N LEU A 68 4.77 2.13 1.82
CA LEU A 68 5.71 3.00 2.54
C LEU A 68 5.64 2.84 4.06
N GLY A 69 4.57 2.23 4.57
CA GLY A 69 4.17 2.33 5.97
C GLY A 69 3.58 3.72 6.23
N ASP A 70 2.38 3.77 6.80
CA ASP A 70 1.78 5.04 7.21
C ASP A 70 2.78 5.84 8.07
N GLU A 71 2.91 7.12 7.75
CA GLU A 71 3.92 8.07 8.23
C GLU A 71 4.56 7.67 9.57
N VAL A 72 5.87 7.40 9.52
CA VAL A 72 6.77 7.34 10.68
C VAL A 72 6.37 8.42 11.68
N ILE A 73 6.03 7.98 12.90
CA ILE A 73 5.82 8.81 14.11
C ILE A 73 6.86 9.92 14.21
#